data_AF-A0AAP8J1T6-F1
#
_entry.id   AF-A0AAP8J1T6-F1
#
_cell.length_a   1.000
_cell.length_b   1.000
_cell.length_c   1.000
_cell.angle_alpha   90.00
_cell.angle_beta   90.00
_cell.angle_gamma   90.00
#
_symmetry.space_group_name_H-M   'P 1'
#
loop_
_entity.id
_entity.type
_entity.pdbx_description
1 polymer ?
#
loop_
_entity_poly.entity_id
_entity_poly.type
_entity_poly.pdbx_seq_one_letter_code
_entity_poly.pdbx_strand_id
1 'polypeptide(L)'
;MGLVENWFPFIWLLLLGSGSLSVYTFYLRRKFHYNPYSLKKAFSNSPTNPFQFGKQSNSKIRQLITWSKVTLLLFVLTDIATFVLLIMTITDVISNNSIDDPWPIIIVTSFTVGLRILFNVIAQKKMTLQIKHYQQIKNKVTFAMPIQSFFDSQAPSVGFRIFGLGIINLVCLWSAIFATVMLLAIPNLH
;
A
#
# COMPACT_ATOMS: atom_id res chain seq x y z
N MET A 1 14.57 -24.21 23.51
CA MET A 1 15.46 -23.13 23.02
C MET A 1 15.62 -23.12 21.49
N GLY A 2 15.90 -24.24 20.81
CA GLY A 2 16.18 -24.24 19.36
C GLY A 2 15.04 -23.82 18.40
N LEU A 3 13.78 -23.74 18.83
CA LEU A 3 12.66 -23.35 17.96
C LEU A 3 12.51 -21.83 17.85
N VAL A 4 12.79 -21.07 18.92
CA VAL A 4 12.68 -19.60 19.01
C VAL A 4 13.85 -18.90 18.30
N GLU A 5 15.07 -19.41 18.47
CA GLU A 5 16.28 -18.86 17.82
C GLU A 5 16.23 -18.97 16.28
N ASN A 6 15.51 -19.97 15.76
CA ASN A 6 15.35 -20.17 14.32
C ASN A 6 14.45 -19.11 13.63
N TRP A 7 13.65 -18.34 14.38
CA TRP A 7 12.78 -17.31 13.80
C TRP A 7 13.50 -15.98 13.58
N PHE A 8 14.54 -15.67 14.35
CA PHE A 8 15.27 -14.41 14.25
C PHE A 8 15.86 -14.15 12.85
N PRO A 9 16.58 -15.11 12.22
CA PRO A 9 17.08 -14.93 10.86
C PRO A 9 15.95 -14.68 9.85
N PHE A 10 14.81 -15.34 10.01
CA PHE A 10 13.66 -15.20 9.12
C PHE A 10 13.01 -13.82 9.25
N ILE A 11 12.81 -13.33 10.48
CA ILE A 11 12.29 -11.98 10.74
C ILE A 11 13.23 -10.93 10.12
N TRP A 12 14.54 -11.06 10.34
CA TRP A 12 15.54 -10.17 9.74
C TRP A 12 15.49 -10.18 8.22
N LEU A 13 15.39 -11.36 7.60
CA LEU A 13 15.32 -11.47 6.14
C LEU A 13 14.06 -10.80 5.58
N LEU A 14 12.91 -10.97 6.25
CA LEU A 14 11.67 -10.30 5.88
C LEU A 14 11.77 -8.77 6.01
N LEU A 15 12.39 -8.28 7.09
CA LEU A 15 12.60 -6.84 7.31
C LEU A 15 13.58 -6.25 6.29
N LEU A 16 14.67 -6.94 5.98
CA LEU A 16 15.64 -6.51 4.96
C LEU A 16 15.00 -6.50 3.56
N GLY A 17 14.23 -7.53 3.23
CA GLY A 17 13.45 -7.59 1.99
C GLY A 17 12.46 -6.43 1.91
N SER A 18 11.70 -6.19 2.98
CA SER A 18 10.74 -5.08 3.07
C SER A 18 11.42 -3.71 2.96
N GLY A 19 12.54 -3.50 3.64
CA GLY A 19 13.34 -2.28 3.57
C GLY A 19 13.83 -2.02 2.15
N SER A 20 14.40 -3.05 1.51
CA SER A 20 14.89 -2.97 0.12
C SER A 20 13.78 -2.62 -0.86
N LEU A 21 12.61 -3.28 -0.73
CA LEU A 21 11.43 -2.99 -1.56
C LEU A 21 10.90 -1.57 -1.33
N SER A 22 10.92 -1.09 -0.09
CA SER A 22 10.48 0.26 0.27
C SER A 22 11.40 1.33 -0.31
N VAL A 23 12.72 1.14 -0.21
CA VAL A 23 13.73 2.02 -0.82
C VAL A 23 13.59 2.06 -2.33
N TYR A 24 13.44 0.89 -2.98
CA TYR A 24 13.27 0.82 -4.43
C TYR A 24 11.97 1.49 -4.88
N THR A 25 10.87 1.28 -4.15
CA THR A 25 9.59 1.94 -4.42
C THR A 25 9.68 3.45 -4.23
N PHE A 26 10.43 3.93 -3.23
CA PHE A 26 10.72 5.35 -3.05
C PHE A 26 11.54 5.94 -4.21
N TYR A 27 12.58 5.22 -4.65
CA TYR A 27 13.39 5.60 -5.81
C TYR A 27 12.52 5.75 -7.08
N LEU A 28 11.65 4.77 -7.37
CA LEU A 28 10.73 4.84 -8.51
C LEU A 28 9.79 6.05 -8.42
N ARG A 29 9.22 6.30 -7.24
CA ARG A 29 8.33 7.47 -7.03
C ARG A 29 9.05 8.78 -7.31
N ARG A 30 10.30 8.92 -6.85
CA ARG A 30 11.10 10.14 -7.03
C ARG A 30 11.55 10.31 -8.48
N LYS A 31 12.11 9.27 -9.10
CA LYS A 31 12.62 9.31 -10.48
C LYS A 31 11.53 9.66 -11.50
N PHE A 32 10.33 9.10 -11.33
CA PHE A 32 9.22 9.27 -12.28
C PHE A 32 8.18 10.32 -11.85
N HIS A 33 8.43 11.06 -10.76
CA HIS A 33 7.51 12.07 -10.21
C HIS A 33 6.06 11.57 -10.02
N TYR A 34 5.91 10.27 -9.78
CA TYR A 34 4.64 9.57 -9.69
C TYR A 34 4.41 9.09 -8.27
N ASN A 35 3.34 9.59 -7.64
CA ASN A 35 2.94 9.17 -6.32
C ASN A 35 1.46 8.73 -6.34
N PRO A 36 1.18 7.42 -6.36
CA PRO A 36 -0.19 6.92 -6.44
C PRO A 36 -0.99 7.04 -5.13
N TYR A 37 -0.31 7.29 -4.01
CA TYR A 37 -0.93 7.43 -2.68
C TYR A 37 -1.26 8.89 -2.33
N SER A 38 -1.08 9.83 -3.27
CA SER A 38 -1.31 11.25 -3.02
C SER A 38 -2.81 11.55 -2.88
N LEU A 39 -3.24 11.92 -1.67
CA LEU A 39 -4.61 12.39 -1.40
C LEU A 39 -4.97 13.60 -2.29
N LYS A 40 -4.06 14.58 -2.42
CA LYS A 40 -4.27 15.75 -3.29
C LYS A 40 -4.62 15.35 -4.72
N LYS A 41 -3.86 14.40 -5.31
CA LYS A 41 -4.13 13.92 -6.68
C LYS A 41 -5.35 13.02 -6.74
N ALA A 42 -5.60 12.20 -5.73
CA ALA A 42 -6.76 11.31 -5.66
C ALA A 42 -8.08 12.10 -5.57
N PHE A 43 -8.13 13.17 -4.77
CA PHE A 43 -9.34 13.96 -4.53
C PHE A 43 -9.51 15.17 -5.45
N SER A 44 -8.48 15.55 -6.21
CA SER A 44 -8.58 16.63 -7.21
C SER A 44 -9.66 16.34 -8.25
N ASN A 45 -10.55 17.32 -8.46
CA ASN A 45 -11.58 17.30 -9.50
C ASN A 45 -11.12 17.94 -10.82
N SER A 46 -9.82 18.20 -10.99
CA SER A 46 -9.32 18.80 -12.22
C SER A 46 -9.59 17.89 -13.43
N PRO A 47 -10.15 18.43 -14.54
CA PRO A 47 -10.39 17.66 -15.76
C PRO A 47 -9.09 17.22 -16.45
N THR A 48 -7.96 17.86 -16.13
CA THR A 48 -6.64 17.50 -16.67
C THR A 48 -5.89 16.47 -15.81
N ASN A 49 -6.49 16.01 -14.70
CA ASN A 49 -5.86 15.07 -13.79
C ASN A 49 -5.89 13.64 -14.35
N PRO A 50 -4.72 13.02 -14.66
CA PRO A 50 -4.67 11.67 -15.20
C PRO A 50 -5.29 10.62 -14.27
N PHE A 51 -5.28 10.85 -12.96
CA PHE A 51 -5.88 9.95 -11.98
C PHE A 51 -7.41 9.88 -12.06
N GLN A 52 -8.06 10.90 -12.63
CA GLN A 52 -9.52 10.96 -12.84
C GLN A 52 -9.91 10.60 -14.29
N PHE A 53 -8.95 10.24 -15.15
CA PHE A 53 -9.22 9.96 -16.55
C PHE A 53 -10.28 8.86 -16.70
N GLY A 54 -11.22 9.03 -17.62
CA GLY A 54 -12.32 8.09 -17.87
C GLY A 54 -13.46 8.12 -16.85
N LYS A 55 -13.42 9.00 -15.83
CA LYS A 55 -14.48 9.12 -14.82
C LYS A 55 -15.84 9.48 -15.42
N GLN A 56 -15.87 10.40 -16.37
CA GLN A 56 -17.13 10.84 -17.01
C GLN A 56 -17.60 9.85 -18.07
N SER A 57 -16.69 9.28 -18.86
CA SER A 57 -17.00 8.43 -20.01
C SER A 57 -17.23 6.95 -19.69
N ASN A 58 -16.77 6.43 -18.55
CA ASN A 58 -16.85 5.00 -18.23
C ASN A 58 -17.29 4.75 -16.78
N SER A 59 -18.44 4.11 -16.61
CA SER A 59 -19.04 3.81 -15.29
C SER A 59 -18.17 2.89 -14.43
N LYS A 60 -17.48 1.90 -15.03
CA LYS A 60 -16.59 0.99 -14.32
C LYS A 60 -15.35 1.73 -13.78
N ILE A 61 -14.78 2.64 -14.58
CA ILE A 61 -13.65 3.47 -14.15
C ILE A 61 -14.10 4.41 -13.03
N ARG A 62 -15.29 5.01 -13.15
CA ARG A 62 -15.88 5.85 -12.10
C ARG A 62 -16.01 5.11 -10.77
N GLN A 63 -16.57 3.90 -10.79
CA GLN A 63 -16.68 3.06 -9.58
C GLN A 63 -15.31 2.79 -8.95
N LEU A 64 -14.32 2.38 -9.74
CA LEU A 64 -12.97 2.11 -9.24
C LEU A 64 -12.27 3.35 -8.68
N ILE A 65 -12.50 4.53 -9.26
CA ILE A 65 -11.99 5.80 -8.69
C ILE A 65 -12.61 6.04 -7.32
N THR A 66 -13.92 5.87 -7.17
CA THR A 66 -14.61 6.05 -5.88
C THR A 66 -14.09 5.06 -4.84
N TRP A 67 -14.03 3.77 -5.17
CA TRP A 67 -13.49 2.75 -4.27
C TRP A 67 -12.02 2.99 -3.92
N SER A 68 -11.20 3.45 -4.88
CA SER A 68 -9.81 3.82 -4.64
C SER A 68 -9.68 4.99 -3.64
N LYS A 69 -10.61 5.95 -3.64
CA LYS A 69 -10.64 7.05 -2.66
C LYS A 69 -11.03 6.56 -1.27
N VAL A 70 -12.12 5.80 -1.18
CA VAL A 70 -12.64 5.26 0.09
C VAL A 70 -11.59 4.38 0.74
N THR A 71 -11.01 3.44 0.00
CA THR A 71 -9.95 2.56 0.52
C THR A 71 -8.70 3.32 0.91
N LEU A 72 -8.27 4.34 0.16
CA LEU A 72 -7.13 5.19 0.53
C LEU A 72 -7.39 5.93 1.85
N LEU A 73 -8.59 6.47 2.05
CA LEU A 73 -8.96 7.18 3.27
C LEU A 73 -9.01 6.24 4.47
N LEU A 74 -9.69 5.09 4.33
CA LEU A 74 -9.74 4.08 5.38
C LEU A 74 -8.35 3.59 5.75
N PHE A 75 -7.51 3.31 4.76
CA PHE A 75 -6.12 2.93 4.99
C PHE A 75 -5.37 3.99 5.80
N VAL A 76 -5.46 5.28 5.45
CA VAL A 76 -4.75 6.34 6.19
C VAL A 76 -5.20 6.40 7.65
N LEU A 77 -6.50 6.27 7.90
CA LEU A 77 -7.05 6.25 9.26
C LEU A 77 -6.55 5.03 10.05
N THR A 78 -6.55 3.85 9.43
CA THR A 78 -6.08 2.62 10.09
C THR A 78 -4.57 2.59 10.27
N ASP A 79 -3.78 3.24 9.40
CA ASP A 79 -2.33 3.39 9.55
C ASP A 79 -2.00 4.19 10.83
N ILE A 80 -2.74 5.27 11.10
CA ILE A 80 -2.59 6.08 12.31
C ILE A 80 -2.93 5.24 13.55
N ALA A 81 -4.06 4.52 13.53
CA ALA A 81 -4.45 3.65 14.64
C ALA A 81 -3.40 2.55 14.90
N THR A 82 -2.88 1.94 13.83
CA THR A 82 -1.83 0.92 13.90
C THR A 82 -0.55 1.49 14.50
N PHE A 83 -0.18 2.71 14.13
CA PHE A 83 1.01 3.38 14.67
C PHE A 83 0.88 3.67 16.16
N VAL A 84 -0.29 4.13 16.63
CA VAL A 84 -0.55 4.35 18.06
C VAL A 84 -0.46 3.03 18.84
N LEU A 85 -1.09 1.96 18.33
CA LEU A 85 -1.01 0.64 18.96
C LEU A 85 0.41 0.10 18.99
N LEU A 86 1.18 0.31 17.92
CA LEU A 86 2.59 -0.09 17.89
C LEU A 86 3.39 0.59 19.01
N ILE A 87 3.19 1.89 19.23
CA ILE A 87 3.86 2.62 20.33
C ILE A 87 3.45 2.04 21.69
N MET A 88 2.16 1.77 21.89
CA MET A 88 1.66 1.16 23.13
C MET A 88 2.31 -0.21 23.37
N THR A 89 2.33 -1.08 22.36
CA THR A 89 2.96 -2.40 22.45
C THR A 89 4.47 -2.30 22.70
N ILE A 90 5.19 -1.37 22.05
CA ILE A 90 6.62 -1.16 22.33
C ILE A 90 6.83 -0.70 23.78
N THR A 91 5.99 0.19 24.27
CA THR A 91 6.07 0.70 25.66
C THR A 91 5.83 -0.41 26.67
N ASP A 92 4.87 -1.28 26.40
CA ASP A 92 4.57 -2.47 27.20
C ASP A 92 5.77 -3.43 27.23
N VAL A 93 6.33 -3.76 26.06
CA VAL A 93 7.52 -4.62 25.94
C VAL A 93 8.73 -4.05 26.67
N ILE A 94 8.97 -2.73 26.61
CA ILE A 94 10.09 -2.09 27.33
C ILE A 94 9.88 -2.16 28.85
N SER A 95 8.63 -2.04 29.31
CA SER A 95 8.30 -1.98 30.74
C SER A 95 8.26 -3.38 31.37
N ASN A 96 7.70 -4.36 30.65
CA ASN A 96 7.33 -5.67 31.18
C ASN A 96 8.14 -6.82 30.57
N ASN A 97 8.97 -6.57 29.55
CA ASN A 97 9.73 -7.58 28.77
C ASN A 97 8.85 -8.64 28.06
N SER A 98 7.54 -8.46 28.02
CA SER A 98 6.57 -9.34 27.36
C SER A 98 5.39 -8.52 26.82
N ILE A 99 4.50 -9.18 26.08
CA ILE A 99 3.21 -8.62 25.67
C ILE A 99 2.11 -9.40 26.39
N ASP A 100 1.29 -8.70 27.17
CA ASP A 100 0.21 -9.34 27.94
C ASP A 100 -0.98 -9.75 27.06
N ASP A 101 -1.40 -8.89 26.13
CA ASP A 101 -2.44 -9.20 25.14
C ASP A 101 -1.99 -8.84 23.71
N PRO A 102 -1.54 -9.82 22.90
CA PRO A 102 -1.09 -9.58 21.54
C PRO A 102 -2.24 -9.44 20.52
N TRP A 103 -3.48 -9.77 20.89
CA TRP A 103 -4.58 -9.84 19.93
C TRP A 103 -4.95 -8.48 19.32
N PRO A 104 -5.04 -7.37 20.07
CA PRO A 104 -5.37 -6.06 19.51
C PRO A 104 -4.40 -5.63 18.41
N ILE A 105 -3.08 -5.79 18.64
CA ILE A 105 -2.07 -5.41 17.65
C ILE A 105 -2.13 -6.32 16.42
N ILE A 106 -2.32 -7.63 16.58
CA ILE A 106 -2.45 -8.58 15.45
C ILE A 106 -3.68 -8.25 14.60
N ILE A 107 -4.84 -8.03 15.22
CA ILE A 107 -6.10 -7.77 14.50
C ILE A 107 -6.00 -6.47 13.71
N VAL A 108 -5.55 -5.38 14.36
CA VAL A 108 -5.50 -4.06 13.73
C VAL A 108 -4.44 -4.01 12.63
N THR A 109 -3.25 -4.56 12.87
CA THR A 109 -2.20 -4.62 11.83
C THR A 109 -2.65 -5.46 10.62
N SER A 110 -3.33 -6.59 10.85
CA SER A 110 -3.87 -7.43 9.77
C SER A 110 -4.93 -6.70 8.95
N PHE A 111 -5.83 -5.97 9.61
CA PHE A 111 -6.87 -5.18 8.94
C PHE A 111 -6.25 -4.06 8.08
N THR A 112 -5.27 -3.33 8.63
CA THR A 112 -4.54 -2.26 7.91
C THR A 112 -3.82 -2.80 6.68
N VAL A 113 -3.15 -3.95 6.81
CA VAL A 113 -2.45 -4.62 5.70
C VAL A 113 -3.45 -5.06 4.63
N GLY A 114 -4.57 -5.67 5.02
CA GLY A 114 -5.66 -6.05 4.12
C GLY A 114 -6.20 -4.87 3.32
N LEU A 115 -6.46 -3.73 3.98
CA LEU A 115 -6.92 -2.50 3.31
C LEU A 115 -5.88 -1.95 2.32
N ARG A 116 -4.58 -1.97 2.67
CA ARG A 116 -3.51 -1.52 1.75
C ARG A 116 -3.40 -2.42 0.53
N ILE A 117 -3.49 -3.74 0.70
CA ILE A 117 -3.50 -4.69 -0.42
C ILE A 117 -4.72 -4.44 -1.31
N LEU A 118 -5.90 -4.29 -0.72
CA LEU A 118 -7.13 -4.00 -1.46
C LEU A 118 -7.01 -2.70 -2.26
N PHE A 119 -6.47 -1.63 -1.68
CA PHE A 119 -6.20 -0.38 -2.39
C PHE A 119 -5.27 -0.61 -3.59
N ASN A 120 -4.15 -1.32 -3.41
CA ASN A 120 -3.20 -1.59 -4.48
C ASN A 120 -3.84 -2.38 -5.63
N VAL A 121 -4.67 -3.38 -5.32
CA VAL A 121 -5.40 -4.18 -6.32
C VAL A 121 -6.42 -3.32 -7.09
N ILE A 122 -7.22 -2.52 -6.38
CA ILE A 122 -8.17 -1.59 -7.01
C ILE A 122 -7.43 -0.59 -7.91
N ALA A 123 -6.30 -0.06 -7.44
CA ALA A 123 -5.50 0.90 -8.19
C ALA A 123 -4.90 0.29 -9.46
N GLN A 124 -4.42 -0.96 -9.40
CA GLN A 124 -3.98 -1.71 -10.60
C GLN A 124 -5.13 -1.90 -11.58
N LYS A 125 -6.29 -2.40 -11.13
CA LYS A 125 -7.46 -2.62 -11.99
C LYS A 125 -7.94 -1.32 -12.64
N LYS A 126 -7.96 -0.23 -11.87
CA LYS A 126 -8.28 1.12 -12.34
C LYS A 126 -7.32 1.56 -13.45
N MET A 127 -6.01 1.43 -13.20
CA MET A 127 -4.97 1.84 -14.14
C MET A 127 -5.05 1.05 -15.45
N THR A 128 -5.28 -0.27 -15.39
CA THR A 128 -5.47 -1.11 -16.58
C THR A 128 -6.63 -0.63 -17.43
N LEU A 129 -7.78 -0.33 -16.81
CA LEU A 129 -8.95 0.15 -17.55
C LEU A 129 -8.73 1.56 -18.12
N GLN A 130 -8.05 2.44 -17.40
CA GLN A 130 -7.72 3.79 -17.88
C GLN A 130 -6.79 3.74 -19.11
N ILE A 131 -5.76 2.89 -19.09
CA ILE A 131 -4.86 2.70 -20.23
C ILE A 131 -5.60 2.13 -21.43
N LYS A 132 -6.41 1.07 -21.23
CA LYS A 132 -7.21 0.48 -22.31
C LYS A 132 -8.14 1.51 -22.93
N HIS A 133 -8.82 2.31 -22.10
CA HIS A 133 -9.69 3.37 -22.59
C HIS A 133 -8.89 4.42 -23.37
N TYR A 134 -7.78 4.90 -22.83
CA TYR A 134 -6.91 5.88 -23.50
C TYR A 134 -6.46 5.40 -24.89
N GLN A 135 -5.96 4.16 -24.99
CA GLN A 135 -5.50 3.59 -26.26
C GLN A 135 -6.61 3.46 -27.31
N GLN A 136 -7.86 3.25 -26.91
CA GLN A 136 -9.00 3.16 -27.84
C GLN A 136 -9.39 4.50 -28.46
N ILE A 137 -9.20 5.60 -27.72
CA ILE A 137 -9.67 6.93 -28.13
C ILE A 137 -8.54 7.91 -28.49
N LYS A 138 -7.26 7.54 -28.26
CA LYS A 138 -6.11 8.44 -28.52
C LYS A 138 -5.95 8.94 -29.96
N ASN A 139 -6.40 8.15 -30.94
CA ASN A 139 -6.31 8.55 -32.34
C ASN A 139 -7.57 9.31 -32.80
N LYS A 140 -8.57 9.48 -31.93
CA LYS A 140 -9.88 10.06 -32.25
C LYS A 140 -10.14 11.39 -31.55
N VAL A 141 -9.38 11.71 -30.50
CA VAL A 141 -9.63 12.87 -29.63
C VAL A 141 -8.29 13.51 -29.23
N THR A 142 -8.22 14.84 -29.29
CA THR A 142 -7.09 15.60 -28.76
C THR A 142 -7.21 15.70 -27.24
N PHE A 143 -6.24 15.18 -26.50
CA PHE A 143 -6.23 15.25 -25.04
C PHE A 143 -5.48 16.48 -24.53
N ALA A 144 -5.83 16.91 -23.33
CA ALA A 144 -5.02 17.88 -22.60
C ALA A 144 -3.60 17.32 -22.37
N MET A 145 -2.59 18.16 -22.55
CA MET A 145 -1.17 17.79 -22.46
C MET A 145 -0.81 16.98 -21.19
N PRO A 146 -1.32 17.28 -19.97
CA PRO A 146 -1.00 16.48 -18.78
C PRO A 146 -1.49 15.02 -18.83
N ILE A 147 -2.62 14.76 -19.50
CA ILE A 147 -3.18 13.41 -19.67
C ILE A 147 -2.34 12.65 -20.67
N GLN A 148 -2.08 13.27 -21.83
CA GLN A 148 -1.27 12.67 -22.89
C GLN A 148 0.14 12.35 -22.39
N SER A 149 0.80 13.31 -21.74
CA SER A 149 2.13 13.12 -21.16
C SER A 149 2.17 11.99 -20.14
N PHE A 150 1.09 11.76 -19.39
CA PHE A 150 1.05 10.68 -18.41
C PHE A 150 0.96 9.32 -19.10
N PHE A 151 -0.01 9.13 -20.00
CA PHE A 151 -0.27 7.83 -20.62
C PHE A 151 0.75 7.43 -21.68
N ASP A 152 1.37 8.39 -22.37
CA ASP A 152 2.43 8.12 -23.36
C ASP A 152 3.81 7.93 -22.72
N SER A 153 3.97 8.31 -21.44
CA SER A 153 5.23 8.11 -20.69
C SER A 153 5.35 6.69 -20.08
N GLN A 154 6.47 6.45 -19.39
CA GLN A 154 6.66 5.24 -18.58
C GLN A 154 5.86 5.25 -17.25
N ALA A 155 5.21 6.36 -16.88
CA ALA A 155 4.49 6.48 -15.61
C ALA A 155 3.44 5.37 -15.37
N PRO A 156 2.68 4.88 -16.38
CA PRO A 156 1.73 3.80 -16.17
C PRO A 156 2.40 2.46 -15.83
N SER A 157 3.48 2.12 -16.54
CA SER A 157 4.26 0.92 -16.26
C SER A 157 4.89 0.97 -14.86
N VAL A 158 5.45 2.13 -14.49
CA VAL A 158 6.01 2.37 -13.15
C VAL A 158 4.94 2.27 -12.08
N GLY A 159 3.72 2.74 -12.36
CA GLY A 159 2.58 2.59 -11.45
C GLY A 159 2.27 1.13 -11.14
N PHE A 160 2.17 0.27 -12.15
CA PHE A 160 1.98 -1.17 -11.92
C PHE A 160 3.07 -1.79 -11.05
N ARG A 161 4.35 -1.44 -11.33
CA ARG A 161 5.49 -1.91 -10.54
C ARG A 161 5.35 -1.47 -9.09
N ILE A 162 5.06 -0.20 -8.83
CA ILE A 162 4.87 0.33 -7.47
C ILE A 162 3.75 -0.43 -6.73
N PHE A 163 2.62 -0.69 -7.38
CA PHE A 163 1.52 -1.43 -6.76
C PHE A 163 1.88 -2.88 -6.46
N GLY A 164 2.56 -3.57 -7.38
CA GLY A 164 3.00 -4.95 -7.19
C GLY A 164 4.04 -5.09 -6.09
N LEU A 165 5.08 -4.25 -6.12
CA LEU A 165 6.08 -4.16 -5.07
C LEU A 165 5.44 -3.81 -3.72
N GLY A 166 4.45 -2.92 -3.73
CA GLY A 166 3.68 -2.57 -2.55
C GLY A 166 3.00 -3.77 -1.91
N ILE A 167 2.35 -4.64 -2.69
CA ILE A 167 1.70 -5.86 -2.17
C ILE A 167 2.73 -6.79 -1.54
N ILE A 168 3.82 -7.10 -2.24
CA ILE A 168 4.87 -8.00 -1.73
C ILE A 168 5.49 -7.44 -0.43
N ASN A 169 5.79 -6.14 -0.43
CA ASN A 169 6.34 -5.46 0.73
C ASN A 169 5.42 -5.56 1.96
N LEU A 170 4.11 -5.40 1.76
CA LEU A 170 3.13 -5.49 2.84
C LEU A 170 3.05 -6.90 3.43
N VAL A 171 3.12 -7.94 2.59
CA VAL A 171 3.15 -9.32 3.05
C VAL A 171 4.39 -9.58 3.89
N CYS A 172 5.58 -9.18 3.41
CA CYS A 172 6.82 -9.34 4.17
C CYS A 172 6.77 -8.61 5.52
N LEU A 173 6.30 -7.36 5.53
CA LEU A 173 6.24 -6.54 6.73
C LEU A 173 5.22 -7.10 7.74
N TRP A 174 4.06 -7.55 7.29
CA TRP A 174 3.07 -8.19 8.15
C TRP A 174 3.60 -9.49 8.75
N SER A 175 4.23 -10.36 7.95
CA SER A 175 4.81 -11.61 8.44
C SER A 175 5.90 -11.37 9.49
N ALA A 176 6.72 -10.33 9.32
CA ALA A 176 7.74 -9.96 10.31
C ALA A 176 7.11 -9.45 11.61
N ILE A 177 6.10 -8.57 11.53
CA ILE A 177 5.38 -8.06 12.70
C ILE A 177 4.69 -9.22 13.44
N PHE A 178 3.95 -10.06 12.73
CA PHE A 178 3.25 -11.19 13.31
C PHE A 178 4.20 -12.14 14.04
N ALA A 179 5.30 -12.54 13.39
CA ALA A 179 6.29 -13.41 14.00
C ALA A 179 6.92 -12.76 15.25
N THR A 180 7.24 -11.47 15.20
CA THR A 180 7.81 -10.74 16.34
C THR A 180 6.84 -10.69 17.53
N VAL A 181 5.58 -10.35 17.27
CA VAL A 181 4.55 -10.29 18.32
C VAL A 181 4.34 -11.66 18.96
N MET A 182 4.26 -12.73 18.16
CA MET A 182 4.11 -14.08 18.68
C MET A 182 5.30 -14.50 19.55
N LEU A 183 6.54 -14.20 19.13
CA LEU A 183 7.73 -14.50 19.95
C LEU A 183 7.70 -13.81 21.32
N LEU A 184 7.23 -12.56 21.37
CA LEU A 184 7.16 -11.77 22.60
C LEU A 184 5.98 -12.15 23.51
N ALA A 185 4.96 -12.81 22.97
CA ALA A 185 3.80 -13.29 23.72
C ALA A 185 3.94 -14.73 24.25
N ILE A 186 4.80 -15.56 23.65
CA ILE A 186 5.02 -16.97 24.04
C ILE A 186 5.45 -17.20 25.51
N PRO A 187 6.22 -16.33 26.21
CA PRO A 187 6.48 -16.57 27.64
C PRO A 187 5.23 -16.55 28.52
N ASN A 188 4.10 -16.00 28.05
CA ASN A 188 2.84 -15.87 28.78
C ASN A 188 1.76 -16.91 28.38
N LEU A 189 2.10 -17.91 27.54
CA LEU A 189 1.14 -18.91 27.00
C LEU A 189 1.06 -20.22 27.82
N HIS A 190 1.61 -20.23 29.03
CA HIS A 190 1.62 -21.38 29.95
C HIS A 190 0.86 -21.11 31.25
#